data_AF-A0A1F9AFY7-F1
#
_entry.id   AF-A0A1F9AFY7-F1
#
_cell.length_a   1.000
_cell.length_b   1.000
_cell.length_c   1.000
_cell.angle_alpha   90.00
_cell.angle_beta   90.00
_cell.angle_gamma   90.00
#
_symmetry.space_group_name_H-M   'P 1'
#
loop_
_entity.id
_entity.type
_entity.pdbx_description
1 polymer ?
#
loop_
_entity_poly.entity_id
_entity_poly.type
_entity_poly.pdbx_seq_one_letter_code
_entity_poly.pdbx_strand_id
1 'polypeptide(L)'
;MSKISPKRVFKNEEGFVLVATLFILVIITLMGIFAITNSNTELAVVRNEQQLTLEFYNAETGLIDSMENSNLWMTSPFLAAGTGASTTVNSTLTHPDGTPIATIEVRCIASTALDTPLSPDADNLPLQSHVAPPPSGSGYGMKHFEIRRYGLTSTSTNGRTVVQGGVWKIFNKY
;
A
#
# COMPACT_ATOMS: atom_id res chain seq x y z
N MET A 1 -56.70 -72.75 -35.71
CA MET A 1 -55.24 -72.53 -35.76
C MET A 1 -55.00 -71.01 -35.67
N SER A 2 -54.73 -70.48 -34.48
CA SER A 2 -54.65 -69.03 -34.22
C SER A 2 -53.21 -68.54 -34.43
N LYS A 3 -52.99 -67.57 -35.32
CA LYS A 3 -51.68 -66.96 -35.57
C LYS A 3 -51.41 -65.89 -34.51
N ILE A 4 -50.39 -66.09 -33.68
CA ILE A 4 -49.88 -65.10 -32.73
C ILE A 4 -49.04 -64.08 -33.51
N SER A 5 -49.45 -62.81 -33.47
CA SER A 5 -48.73 -61.69 -34.10
C SER A 5 -47.55 -61.26 -33.23
N PRO A 6 -46.37 -60.96 -33.79
CA PRO A 6 -45.17 -60.62 -33.01
C PRO A 6 -45.34 -59.26 -32.33
N LYS A 7 -45.05 -59.23 -31.02
CA LYS A 7 -45.10 -58.04 -30.17
C LYS A 7 -43.96 -57.08 -30.59
N ARG A 8 -44.27 -56.03 -31.33
CA ARG A 8 -43.33 -54.95 -31.65
C ARG A 8 -43.04 -54.14 -30.39
N VAL A 9 -41.79 -54.15 -29.93
CA VAL A 9 -41.32 -53.24 -28.88
C VAL A 9 -41.06 -51.88 -29.54
N PHE A 10 -41.93 -50.90 -29.27
CA PHE A 10 -41.68 -49.52 -29.70
C PHE A 10 -40.55 -48.96 -28.85
N LYS A 11 -39.35 -48.81 -29.43
CA LYS A 11 -38.29 -47.97 -28.87
C LYS A 11 -38.61 -46.52 -29.23
N ASN A 12 -39.30 -45.83 -28.33
CA ASN A 12 -39.61 -44.41 -28.46
C ASN A 12 -38.42 -43.59 -27.90
N GLU A 13 -37.41 -43.35 -28.74
CA GLU A 13 -36.21 -42.58 -28.36
C GLU A 13 -36.34 -41.08 -28.75
N GLU A 14 -37.43 -40.69 -29.41
CA GLU A 14 -37.66 -39.31 -29.90
C GLU A 14 -37.70 -38.27 -28.77
N GLY A 15 -38.17 -38.64 -27.57
CA GLY A 15 -38.17 -37.76 -26.39
C GLY A 15 -36.84 -37.72 -25.64
N PHE A 16 -36.02 -38.78 -25.74
CA PHE A 16 -34.77 -38.89 -25.00
C PHE A 16 -33.71 -37.92 -25.53
N VAL A 17 -33.66 -37.74 -26.85
CA VAL A 17 -32.74 -36.79 -27.51
C VAL A 17 -33.00 -35.36 -27.04
N LEU A 18 -34.27 -34.98 -26.86
CA LEU A 18 -34.65 -33.66 -26.35
C LEU A 18 -34.16 -33.42 -24.91
N VAL A 19 -34.30 -34.43 -24.05
CA VAL A 19 -33.85 -34.33 -22.65
C VAL A 19 -32.33 -34.26 -22.57
N ALA A 20 -31.63 -35.07 -23.38
CA ALA A 20 -30.17 -35.06 -23.43
C ALA A 20 -29.61 -33.73 -23.93
N THR A 21 -30.20 -33.12 -24.97
CA THR A 21 -29.76 -31.81 -25.48
C THR A 21 -30.04 -30.68 -24.50
N LEU A 22 -31.17 -30.72 -23.80
CA LEU A 22 -31.47 -29.76 -22.72
C LEU A 22 -30.45 -29.87 -21.58
N PHE A 23 -30.09 -31.09 -21.18
CA PHE A 23 -29.08 -31.30 -20.13
C PHE A 23 -27.71 -30.77 -20.53
N ILE A 24 -27.27 -31.05 -21.77
CA ILE A 24 -26.00 -30.52 -22.29
C ILE A 24 -26.05 -28.99 -22.35
N LEU A 25 -27.16 -28.40 -22.78
CA LEU A 25 -27.35 -26.95 -22.81
C LEU A 25 -27.22 -26.36 -21.40
N VAL A 26 -27.87 -26.95 -20.39
CA VAL A 26 -27.79 -26.51 -19.00
C VAL A 26 -26.38 -26.60 -18.45
N ILE A 27 -25.64 -27.65 -18.76
CA ILE A 27 -24.24 -27.79 -18.32
C ILE A 27 -23.38 -26.70 -18.96
N ILE A 28 -23.51 -26.47 -20.27
CA ILE A 28 -22.74 -25.43 -20.98
C ILE A 28 -23.09 -24.03 -20.48
N THR A 29 -24.36 -23.74 -20.19
CA THR A 29 -24.76 -22.43 -19.65
C THR A 29 -24.20 -22.21 -18.25
N LEU A 30 -24.24 -23.23 -17.37
CA LEU A 30 -23.62 -23.15 -16.05
C LEU A 30 -22.09 -22.95 -16.16
N MET A 31 -21.42 -23.69 -17.04
CA MET A 31 -19.98 -23.49 -17.30
C MET A 31 -19.69 -22.08 -17.81
N GLY A 32 -20.53 -21.54 -18.71
CA GLY A 32 -20.41 -20.17 -19.19
C GLY A 32 -20.58 -19.13 -18.08
N ILE A 33 -21.56 -19.33 -17.19
CA ILE A 33 -21.76 -18.46 -16.01
C ILE A 33 -20.52 -18.51 -15.10
N PHE A 34 -20.02 -19.71 -14.79
CA PHE A 34 -18.82 -19.85 -13.96
C PHE A 34 -17.60 -19.17 -14.58
N ALA A 35 -17.39 -19.32 -15.89
CA ALA A 35 -16.30 -18.66 -16.61
C ALA A 35 -16.39 -17.12 -16.54
N ILE A 36 -17.60 -16.55 -16.70
CA ILE A 36 -17.83 -15.11 -16.58
C ILE A 36 -17.58 -14.64 -15.14
N THR A 37 -18.06 -15.37 -14.14
CA THR A 37 -17.84 -15.01 -12.73
C THR A 37 -16.36 -15.02 -12.37
N ASN A 38 -15.59 -16.02 -12.84
CA ASN A 38 -14.15 -16.09 -12.59
C ASN A 38 -13.40 -14.93 -13.28
N SER A 39 -13.79 -14.58 -14.50
CA SER A 39 -13.21 -13.44 -15.23
C SER A 39 -13.45 -12.11 -14.51
N ASN A 40 -14.67 -11.91 -13.97
CA ASN A 40 -14.99 -10.71 -13.20
C ASN A 40 -14.19 -10.62 -11.90
N THR A 41 -13.97 -11.74 -11.21
CA THR A 41 -13.14 -11.77 -10.00
C THR A 41 -11.67 -11.48 -10.31
N GLU A 42 -11.13 -12.04 -11.39
CA GLU A 42 -9.75 -11.77 -11.82
C GLU A 42 -9.55 -10.28 -12.15
N LEU A 43 -10.50 -9.67 -12.89
CA LEU A 43 -10.45 -8.23 -13.18
C LEU A 43 -10.50 -7.38 -11.92
N ALA A 44 -11.28 -7.77 -10.91
CA ALA A 44 -11.32 -7.05 -9.64
C ALA A 44 -9.98 -7.16 -8.89
N VAL A 45 -9.36 -8.34 -8.89
CA VAL A 45 -8.03 -8.56 -8.28
C VAL A 45 -6.97 -7.72 -8.98
N VAL A 46 -6.90 -7.75 -10.31
CA VAL A 46 -5.93 -6.97 -11.10
C VAL A 46 -6.07 -5.48 -10.85
N ARG A 47 -7.30 -4.97 -10.77
CA ARG A 47 -7.54 -3.56 -10.44
C ARG A 47 -7.06 -3.21 -9.04
N ASN A 48 -7.29 -4.07 -8.07
CA ASN A 48 -6.82 -3.85 -6.69
C ASN A 48 -5.28 -3.87 -6.61
N GLU A 49 -4.62 -4.79 -7.33
CA GLU A 49 -3.16 -4.87 -7.39
C GLU A 49 -2.57 -3.62 -8.05
N GLN A 50 -3.16 -3.17 -9.15
CA GLN A 50 -2.74 -1.93 -9.82
C GLN A 50 -2.91 -0.71 -8.89
N GLN A 51 -4.04 -0.62 -8.18
CA GLN A 51 -4.26 0.45 -7.21
C GLN A 51 -3.24 0.40 -6.07
N LEU A 52 -3.03 -0.75 -5.45
CA LEU A 52 -2.07 -0.90 -4.36
C LEU A 52 -0.65 -0.52 -4.81
N THR A 53 -0.26 -0.93 -6.01
CA THR A 53 1.05 -0.58 -6.59
C THR A 53 1.19 0.93 -6.76
N LEU A 54 0.18 1.60 -7.34
CA LEU A 54 0.18 3.05 -7.49
C LEU A 54 0.26 3.77 -6.13
N GLU A 55 -0.52 3.32 -5.15
CA GLU A 55 -0.54 3.91 -3.81
C GLU A 55 0.82 3.77 -3.11
N PHE A 56 1.47 2.62 -3.27
CA PHE A 56 2.82 2.42 -2.75
C PHE A 56 3.83 3.36 -3.43
N TYR A 57 3.79 3.47 -4.76
CA TYR A 57 4.64 4.41 -5.48
C TYR A 57 4.42 5.86 -5.02
N ASN A 58 3.17 6.28 -4.81
CA ASN A 58 2.85 7.62 -4.32
C ASN A 58 3.42 7.87 -2.92
N ALA A 59 3.23 6.93 -1.98
CA ALA A 59 3.77 7.04 -0.62
C ALA A 59 5.31 7.00 -0.60
N GLU A 60 5.95 6.11 -1.37
CA GLU A 60 7.41 6.06 -1.46
C GLU A 60 7.98 7.33 -2.09
N THR A 61 7.33 7.85 -3.15
CA THR A 61 7.76 9.09 -3.79
C THR A 61 7.61 10.27 -2.82
N GLY A 62 6.54 10.33 -2.03
CA GLY A 62 6.37 11.31 -0.97
C GLY A 62 7.46 11.25 0.09
N LEU A 63 7.87 10.03 0.48
CA LEU A 63 9.00 9.82 1.39
C LEU A 63 10.30 10.38 0.81
N ILE A 64 10.64 10.00 -0.43
CA ILE A 64 11.86 10.46 -1.12
C ILE A 64 11.84 11.99 -1.29
N ASP A 65 10.73 12.55 -1.74
CA ASP A 65 10.54 13.99 -1.91
C ASP A 65 10.77 14.75 -0.59
N SER A 66 10.28 14.23 0.53
CA SER A 66 10.51 14.85 1.85
C SER A 66 11.98 14.77 2.31
N MET A 67 12.74 13.77 1.85
CA MET A 67 14.17 13.65 2.12
C MET A 67 14.97 14.65 1.29
N GLU A 68 14.63 14.79 0.00
CA GLU A 68 15.24 15.76 -0.91
C GLU A 68 14.93 17.19 -0.46
N ASN A 69 13.66 17.47 -0.19
CA ASN A 69 13.14 18.77 0.25
C ASN A 69 13.08 18.90 1.78
N SER A 70 14.15 18.45 2.47
CA SER A 70 14.21 18.46 3.94
C SER A 70 14.04 19.84 4.58
N ASN A 71 14.29 20.91 3.82
CA ASN A 71 14.08 22.30 4.23
C ASN A 71 12.60 22.63 4.56
N LEU A 72 11.64 21.88 4.03
CA LEU A 72 10.20 22.12 4.27
C LEU A 72 9.80 21.78 5.71
N TRP A 73 10.40 20.75 6.30
CA TRP A 73 10.09 20.31 7.66
C TRP A 73 11.21 20.64 8.66
N MET A 74 12.47 20.74 8.23
CA MET A 74 13.59 21.20 9.06
C MET A 74 13.62 22.72 9.25
N THR A 75 12.52 23.28 9.72
CA THR A 75 12.41 24.71 10.00
C THR A 75 13.07 25.05 11.35
N SER A 76 13.41 26.32 11.57
CA SER A 76 13.96 26.75 12.88
C SER A 76 13.04 26.41 14.07
N PRO A 77 11.70 26.58 13.99
CA PRO A 77 10.80 26.13 15.04
C PRO A 77 10.86 24.61 15.29
N PHE A 78 10.91 23.82 14.22
CA PHE A 78 11.04 22.36 14.34
C PHE A 78 12.33 21.97 15.05
N LEU A 79 13.47 22.58 14.68
CA LEU A 79 14.75 22.30 15.33
C LEU A 79 14.81 22.80 16.78
N ALA A 80 14.14 23.91 17.10
CA ALA A 80 14.07 24.46 18.45
C ALA A 80 13.23 23.60 19.40
N ALA A 81 12.22 22.89 18.89
CA ALA A 81 11.39 21.96 19.67
C ALA A 81 12.15 20.69 20.13
N GLY A 82 13.33 20.42 19.56
CA GLY A 82 14.20 19.31 19.97
C GLY A 82 13.50 17.95 19.86
N THR A 83 13.62 17.11 20.90
CA THR A 83 13.03 15.76 20.89
C THR A 83 11.50 15.77 20.80
N GLY A 84 10.83 16.86 21.17
CA GLY A 84 9.38 17.02 21.04
C GLY A 84 8.92 17.51 19.66
N ALA A 85 9.82 17.67 18.70
CA ALA A 85 9.49 18.17 17.37
C ALA A 85 8.65 17.15 16.58
N SER A 86 7.49 17.61 16.11
CA SER A 86 6.63 16.92 15.17
C SER A 86 6.01 17.94 14.21
N THR A 87 5.78 17.53 12.96
CA THR A 87 5.15 18.37 11.94
C THR A 87 4.55 17.52 10.83
N THR A 88 3.62 18.10 10.08
CA THR A 88 3.02 17.50 8.89
C THR A 88 3.28 18.42 7.72
N VAL A 89 3.79 17.87 6.62
CA VAL A 89 4.07 18.56 5.37
C VAL A 89 3.45 17.77 4.21
N ASN A 90 3.08 18.46 3.13
CA ASN A 90 2.62 17.80 1.92
C ASN A 90 3.81 17.57 0.98
N SER A 91 3.73 16.56 0.11
CA SER A 91 4.68 16.39 -0.98
C SER A 91 4.66 17.62 -1.89
N THR A 92 5.82 17.99 -2.41
CA THR A 92 5.97 19.04 -3.43
C THR A 92 5.45 18.57 -4.79
N LEU A 93 5.53 17.26 -5.02
CA LEU A 93 4.99 16.60 -6.20
C LEU A 93 3.47 16.48 -6.09
N THR A 94 2.81 16.71 -7.21
CA THR A 94 1.35 16.72 -7.30
C THR A 94 0.86 15.83 -8.44
N HIS A 95 -0.37 15.33 -8.28
CA HIS A 95 -1.13 14.76 -9.37
C HIS A 95 -1.49 15.83 -10.42
N PRO A 96 -1.94 15.44 -11.63
CA PRO A 96 -2.35 16.39 -12.67
C PRO A 96 -3.49 17.34 -12.24
N ASP A 97 -4.22 17.01 -11.18
CA ASP A 97 -5.27 17.85 -10.59
C ASP A 97 -4.75 18.87 -9.57
N GLY A 98 -3.44 18.88 -9.30
CA GLY A 98 -2.78 19.77 -8.35
C GLY A 98 -2.80 19.30 -6.90
N THR A 99 -3.40 18.15 -6.59
CA THR A 99 -3.35 17.57 -5.24
C THR A 99 -1.96 16.97 -4.96
N PRO A 100 -1.43 17.07 -3.74
CA PRO A 100 -0.17 16.40 -3.41
C PRO A 100 -0.33 14.88 -3.57
N ILE A 101 0.75 14.20 -3.95
CA ILE A 101 0.79 12.74 -4.10
C ILE A 101 0.84 12.00 -2.74
N ALA A 102 1.29 12.68 -1.69
CA ALA A 102 1.35 12.14 -0.34
C ALA A 102 1.35 13.23 0.73
N THR A 103 0.91 12.85 1.92
CA THR A 103 1.08 13.60 3.17
C THR A 103 2.23 12.99 3.95
N ILE A 104 3.14 13.80 4.46
CA ILE A 104 4.32 13.37 5.20
C ILE A 104 4.26 13.90 6.62
N GLU A 105 4.33 12.99 7.58
CA GLU A 105 4.42 13.28 8.99
C GLU A 105 5.85 13.05 9.45
N VAL A 106 6.43 14.07 10.07
CA VAL A 106 7.83 14.09 10.47
C VAL A 106 7.93 14.29 11.96
N ARG A 107 8.73 13.47 12.63
CA ARG A 107 9.05 13.65 14.05
C ARG A 107 10.45 13.17 14.40
N CYS A 108 10.93 13.60 15.56
CA CYS A 108 12.17 13.06 16.12
C CYS A 108 11.99 11.59 16.55
N ILE A 109 13.02 10.78 16.32
CA ILE A 109 13.14 9.45 16.94
C ILE A 109 13.69 9.66 18.35
N ALA A 110 13.11 9.01 19.36
CA ALA A 110 13.50 9.14 20.76
C ALA A 110 13.64 7.77 21.43
N SER A 111 14.39 7.73 22.54
CA SER A 111 14.61 6.52 23.33
C SER A 111 13.40 6.13 24.17
N THR A 112 12.37 6.96 24.19
CA THR A 112 11.08 6.75 24.86
C THR A 112 9.97 7.00 23.86
N ALA A 113 8.82 6.38 24.08
CA ALA A 113 7.62 6.71 23.32
C ALA A 113 7.34 8.21 23.44
N LEU A 114 6.94 8.84 22.33
CA LEU A 114 6.44 10.20 22.34
C LEU A 114 4.99 10.13 21.87
N ASP A 115 4.13 10.83 22.58
CA ASP A 115 2.74 11.09 22.21
C ASP A 115 2.74 12.39 21.41
N THR A 116 2.58 12.30 20.09
CA THR A 116 2.58 13.46 19.21
C THR A 116 1.19 13.65 18.60
N PRO A 117 0.84 14.85 18.08
CA PRO A 117 -0.42 15.04 17.38
C PRO A 117 -0.49 14.36 16.00
N LEU A 118 0.47 13.49 15.68
CA LEU A 118 0.56 12.77 14.40
C LEU A 118 -0.27 11.47 14.42
N SER A 119 -0.31 10.78 13.29
CA SER A 119 -0.96 9.48 13.18
C SER A 119 -0.33 8.41 14.09
N PRO A 120 -1.10 7.38 14.51
CA PRO A 120 -0.57 6.26 15.27
C PRO A 120 0.59 5.54 14.55
N ASP A 121 0.54 5.49 13.23
CA ASP A 121 1.62 4.92 12.43
C ASP A 121 2.88 5.75 12.61
N ALA A 122 2.79 7.08 12.50
CA ALA A 122 3.92 7.99 12.70
C ALA A 122 4.55 7.90 14.10
N ASP A 123 3.77 7.59 15.13
CA ASP A 123 4.26 7.43 16.50
C ASP A 123 4.86 6.04 16.78
N ASN A 124 4.56 5.05 15.95
CA ASN A 124 5.06 3.68 16.07
C ASN A 124 6.45 3.49 15.43
N LEU A 125 7.44 4.27 15.88
CA LEU A 125 8.82 4.18 15.41
C LEU A 125 9.71 3.41 16.40
N PRO A 126 10.79 2.75 15.91
CA PRO A 126 11.77 2.12 16.77
C PRO A 126 12.37 3.09 17.79
N LEU A 127 12.35 2.71 19.07
CA LEU A 127 12.92 3.54 20.12
C LEU A 127 14.45 3.57 20.03
N GLN A 128 15.01 4.74 19.74
CA GLN A 128 16.45 4.96 19.61
C GLN A 128 16.82 6.34 20.11
N SER A 129 18.06 6.52 20.57
CA SER A 129 18.53 7.86 20.93
C SER A 129 18.39 8.83 19.76
N HIS A 130 17.76 9.98 20.00
CA HIS A 130 17.62 11.04 18.99
C HIS A 130 18.99 11.48 18.46
N VAL A 131 19.94 11.64 19.37
CA VAL A 131 21.31 12.07 19.09
C VAL A 131 22.26 10.88 19.18
N ALA A 132 23.22 10.79 18.26
CA ALA A 132 24.32 9.81 18.33
C ALA A 132 25.61 10.35 17.71
N PRO A 133 26.77 9.71 18.00
CA PRO A 133 27.97 9.97 17.24
C PRO A 133 27.75 9.65 15.75
N PRO A 134 28.42 10.38 14.84
CA PRO A 134 28.36 10.07 13.41
C PRO A 134 28.92 8.66 13.14
N PRO A 135 28.42 7.96 12.11
CA PRO A 135 28.91 6.63 11.75
C PRO A 135 30.42 6.60 11.51
N SER A 136 31.06 5.49 11.91
CA SER A 136 32.49 5.27 11.63
C SER A 136 32.74 5.29 10.12
N GLY A 137 33.79 5.97 9.68
CA GLY A 137 34.13 6.10 8.25
C GLY A 137 33.34 7.18 7.50
N SER A 138 32.44 7.93 8.16
CA SER A 138 31.68 9.03 7.52
C SER A 138 32.51 10.29 7.22
N GLY A 139 33.75 10.38 7.71
CA GLY A 139 34.60 11.57 7.60
C GLY A 139 34.32 12.67 8.64
N TYR A 140 33.29 12.52 9.48
CA TYR A 140 32.95 13.49 10.51
C TYR A 140 33.64 13.18 11.85
N GLY A 141 34.29 14.19 12.43
CA GLY A 141 34.93 14.06 13.73
C GLY A 141 33.90 13.97 14.86
N MET A 142 34.01 12.94 15.71
CA MET A 142 33.08 12.70 16.85
C MET A 142 33.05 13.85 17.86
N LYS A 143 34.11 14.66 17.93
CA LYS A 143 34.22 15.81 18.84
C LYS A 143 33.34 16.98 18.42
N HIS A 144 33.18 17.22 17.13
CA HIS A 144 32.52 18.41 16.59
C HIS A 144 31.13 18.13 16.02
N PHE A 145 30.85 16.88 15.64
CA PHE A 145 29.62 16.54 14.96
C PHE A 145 28.80 15.50 15.72
N GLU A 146 27.49 15.57 15.53
CA GLU A 146 26.50 14.59 15.96
C GLU A 146 25.51 14.32 14.83
N ILE A 147 24.87 13.16 14.87
CA ILE A 147 23.69 12.92 14.04
C ILE A 147 22.44 13.10 14.88
N ARG A 148 21.39 13.61 14.25
CA ARG A 148 20.03 13.63 14.79
C ARG A 148 19.13 12.78 13.92
N ARG A 149 18.32 11.94 14.54
CA ARG A 149 17.44 10.96 13.88
C ARG A 149 16.01 11.46 13.82
N TYR A 150 15.39 11.28 12.66
CA TYR A 150 14.01 11.65 12.38
C TYR A 150 13.30 10.46 11.74
N GLY A 151 12.02 10.31 12.07
CA GLY A 151 11.12 9.41 11.37
C GLY A 151 10.28 10.24 10.40
N LEU A 152 10.18 9.74 9.18
CA LEU A 152 9.30 10.24 8.15
C LEU A 152 8.26 9.16 7.90
N THR A 153 6.98 9.52 8.01
CA THR A 153 5.85 8.64 7.70
C THR A 153 5.11 9.27 6.54
N SER A 154 5.20 8.65 5.36
CA SER A 154 4.51 9.12 4.17
C SER A 154 3.27 8.28 3.92
N THR A 155 2.15 8.96 3.82
CA THR A 155 0.83 8.38 3.59
C THR A 155 0.35 8.84 2.22
N SER A 156 0.01 7.89 1.35
CA SER A 156 -0.53 8.21 0.04
C SER A 156 -1.82 9.04 0.16
N THR A 157 -2.16 9.85 -0.84
CA THR A 157 -3.31 10.78 -0.78
C THR A 157 -4.64 10.08 -0.49
N ASN A 158 -4.80 8.82 -0.91
CA ASN A 158 -6.00 8.04 -0.62
C ASN A 158 -5.98 7.38 0.78
N GLY A 159 -4.90 7.55 1.54
CA GLY A 159 -4.75 7.07 2.93
C GLY A 159 -4.62 5.56 3.07
N ARG A 160 -4.39 4.83 1.97
CA ARG A 160 -4.41 3.36 1.95
C ARG A 160 -3.05 2.73 2.17
N THR A 161 -1.99 3.44 1.83
CA THR A 161 -0.62 2.94 1.97
C THR A 161 0.19 3.94 2.78
N VAL A 162 0.92 3.41 3.75
CA VAL A 162 1.82 4.16 4.62
C VAL A 162 3.20 3.54 4.50
N VAL A 163 4.20 4.38 4.24
CA VAL A 163 5.62 3.99 4.16
C VAL A 163 6.39 4.81 5.17
N GLN A 164 7.24 4.15 5.96
CA GLN A 164 8.05 4.80 6.99
C GLN A 164 9.53 4.69 6.67
N GLY A 165 10.22 5.82 6.81
CA GLY A 165 11.67 5.92 6.63
C GLY A 165 12.33 6.57 7.84
N GLY A 166 13.35 5.91 8.38
CA GLY A 166 14.26 6.51 9.35
C GLY A 166 15.37 7.27 8.64
N VAL A 167 15.51 8.56 8.93
CA VAL A 167 16.58 9.40 8.36
C VAL A 167 17.41 10.03 9.46
N TRP A 168 18.63 10.41 9.11
CA TRP A 168 19.48 11.17 10.01
C TRP A 168 20.19 12.29 9.26
N LYS A 169 20.49 13.36 9.98
CA LYS A 169 21.28 14.48 9.47
C LYS A 169 22.33 14.88 10.47
N ILE A 170 23.43 15.41 9.95
CA ILE A 170 24.59 15.81 10.74
C ILE A 170 24.44 17.25 11.19
N PHE A 171 24.75 17.48 12.46
CA PHE A 171 24.77 18.78 13.11
C PHE A 171 26.12 19.03 13.77
N ASN A 172 26.53 20.29 13.80
CA ASN A 172 27.65 20.73 14.63
C ASN A 172 27.18 20.77 16.10
N LYS A 173 28.08 20.42 17.02
CA LYS A 173 27.85 20.51 18.47
C LYS A 173 27.98 21.93 19.03
N TYR A 174 28.43 22.88 18.20
CA TYR A 174 28.73 24.27 18.55
C TYR A 174 28.04 25.25 17.61
#